data_AF-A0A2D0K6X0-F1
#
_entry.id   AF-A0A2D0K6X0-F1
#
_cell.length_a   1.000
_cell.length_b   1.000
_cell.length_c   1.000
_cell.angle_alpha   90.00
_cell.angle_beta   90.00
_cell.angle_gamma   90.00
#
_symmetry.space_group_name_H-M   'P 1'
#
loop_
_entity.id
_entity.type
_entity.pdbx_description
1 polymer ?
#
loop_
_entity_poly.entity_id
_entity_poly.type
_entity_poly.pdbx_seq_one_letter_code
_entity_poly.pdbx_strand_id
1 'polypeptide(L)'
;MNNDVIELAREIENLQVKAAMELSNSWIIERLLLANAAALCLLEKGDKEQAMAWMEGLFDWAEEDLLSEAESNSDDLDGWVNKRMESEVSTIKALEIIRSETPAVEKIKNSLEELAKKLAEYENMKPVAIYNIADGEVYKSIHDIGDNKSILLAPLYRHPNK
;
A
#
# COMPACT_ATOMS: atom_id res chain seq x y z
N MET A 1 -8.14 32.87 2.12
CA MET A 1 -7.62 31.63 2.74
C MET A 1 -6.16 31.52 2.33
N ASN A 2 -5.22 31.17 3.22
CA ASN A 2 -3.81 31.06 2.86
C ASN A 2 -3.65 29.98 1.77
N ASN A 3 -2.89 30.24 0.71
CA ASN A 3 -2.69 29.29 -0.40
C ASN A 3 -2.19 27.93 0.11
N ASP A 4 -1.38 27.91 1.17
CA ASP A 4 -0.89 26.68 1.81
C ASP A 4 -2.02 25.78 2.35
N VAL A 5 -3.11 26.36 2.84
CA VAL A 5 -4.25 25.61 3.40
C VAL A 5 -5.10 24.99 2.28
N ILE A 6 -5.21 25.70 1.15
CA ILE A 6 -5.91 25.19 -0.05
C ILE A 6 -5.12 24.01 -0.62
N GLU A 7 -3.80 24.15 -0.77
CA GLU A 7 -2.95 23.09 -1.30
C GLU A 7 -2.94 21.85 -0.38
N LEU A 8 -2.85 22.03 0.94
CA LEU A 8 -2.94 20.92 1.88
C LEU A 8 -4.28 20.18 1.76
N ALA A 9 -5.40 20.91 1.71
CA ALA A 9 -6.72 20.29 1.56
C ALA A 9 -6.83 19.51 0.24
N ARG A 10 -6.31 20.07 -0.86
CA ARG A 10 -6.26 19.41 -2.17
C ARG A 10 -5.43 18.13 -2.14
N GLU A 11 -4.25 18.16 -1.53
CA GLU A 11 -3.40 16.98 -1.41
C GLU A 11 -4.04 15.90 -0.52
N ILE A 12 -4.71 16.28 0.57
CA ILE A 12 -5.45 15.33 1.43
C ILE A 12 -6.56 14.65 0.64
N GLU A 13 -7.38 15.42 -0.09
CA GLU A 13 -8.46 14.87 -0.93
C GLU A 13 -7.88 13.89 -1.96
N ASN A 14 -6.78 14.26 -2.63
CA ASN A 14 -6.12 13.40 -3.61
C ASN A 14 -5.60 12.10 -2.99
N LEU A 15 -5.03 12.16 -1.77
CA LEU A 15 -4.62 10.96 -1.03
C LEU A 15 -5.81 10.07 -0.67
N GLN A 16 -6.94 10.64 -0.25
CA GLN A 16 -8.15 9.88 0.08
C GLN A 16 -8.73 9.18 -1.15
N VAL A 17 -8.77 9.87 -2.30
CA VAL A 17 -9.20 9.28 -3.57
C VAL A 17 -8.29 8.12 -3.97
N LYS A 18 -6.96 8.33 -3.94
CA LYS A 18 -5.99 7.26 -4.24
C LYS A 18 -6.12 6.08 -3.28
N ALA A 19 -6.26 6.32 -1.98
CA ALA A 19 -6.47 5.27 -1.00
C ALA A 19 -7.76 4.48 -1.25
N ALA A 20 -8.84 5.14 -1.67
CA ALA A 20 -10.09 4.48 -2.06
C ALA A 20 -9.91 3.63 -3.33
N MET A 21 -9.14 4.10 -4.31
CA MET A 21 -8.81 3.34 -5.52
C MET A 21 -8.00 2.08 -5.17
N GLU A 22 -6.93 2.21 -4.36
CA GLU A 22 -6.13 1.07 -3.93
C GLU A 22 -6.96 0.05 -3.12
N LEU A 23 -7.86 0.53 -2.25
CA LEU A 23 -8.78 -0.35 -1.54
C LEU A 23 -9.71 -1.10 -2.52
N SER A 24 -10.27 -0.41 -3.51
CA SER A 24 -11.10 -1.03 -4.54
C SER A 24 -10.32 -2.08 -5.35
N ASN A 25 -9.10 -1.74 -5.76
CA ASN A 25 -8.18 -2.63 -6.48
C ASN A 25 -7.84 -3.88 -5.65
N SER A 26 -7.63 -3.74 -4.34
CA SER A 26 -7.37 -4.88 -3.46
C SER A 26 -8.51 -5.90 -3.43
N TRP A 27 -9.77 -5.44 -3.53
CA TRP A 27 -10.93 -6.33 -3.64
C TRP A 27 -11.02 -7.01 -5.00
N ILE A 28 -10.58 -6.37 -6.08
CA ILE A 28 -10.46 -7.00 -7.39
C ILE A 28 -9.42 -8.13 -7.31
N ILE A 29 -8.24 -7.85 -6.75
CA ILE A 29 -7.17 -8.86 -6.55
C ILE A 29 -7.68 -10.04 -5.72
N GLU A 30 -8.39 -9.79 -4.60
CA GLU A 30 -8.97 -10.85 -3.78
C GLU A 30 -9.91 -11.76 -4.59
N ARG A 31 -10.79 -11.17 -5.42
CA ARG A 31 -11.68 -11.95 -6.29
C ARG A 31 -10.90 -12.77 -7.32
N LEU A 32 -9.86 -12.19 -7.92
CA LEU A 32 -9.00 -12.89 -8.87
C LEU A 32 -8.32 -14.10 -8.22
N LEU A 33 -7.79 -13.93 -7.00
CA LEU A 33 -7.17 -15.01 -6.23
C LEU A 33 -8.15 -16.12 -5.88
N LEU A 34 -9.35 -15.77 -5.41
CA LEU A 34 -10.41 -16.72 -5.07
C LEU A 34 -10.87 -17.54 -6.27
N ALA A 35 -11.11 -16.90 -7.41
CA ALA A 35 -11.52 -17.58 -8.63
C ALA A 35 -10.39 -18.47 -9.19
N ASN A 36 -9.13 -18.02 -9.13
CA ASN A 36 -7.99 -18.85 -9.50
C ASN A 36 -7.91 -20.11 -8.61
N ALA A 37 -8.07 -19.96 -7.30
CA ALA A 37 -8.11 -21.10 -6.37
C ALA A 37 -9.28 -22.06 -6.67
N ALA A 38 -10.45 -21.54 -7.00
CA ALA A 38 -11.61 -22.34 -7.39
C ALA A 38 -11.36 -23.10 -8.70
N ALA A 39 -10.83 -22.42 -9.73
CA ALA A 39 -10.48 -23.03 -11.02
C ALA A 39 -9.45 -24.15 -10.85
N LEU A 40 -8.40 -23.93 -10.05
CA LEU A 40 -7.41 -24.97 -9.74
C LEU A 40 -8.05 -26.20 -9.09
N CYS A 41 -8.94 -26.02 -8.11
CA CYS A 41 -9.65 -27.12 -7.47
C CYS A 41 -10.55 -27.91 -8.45
N LEU A 42 -11.17 -27.23 -9.41
CA LEU A 42 -12.00 -27.85 -10.44
C LEU A 42 -11.15 -28.64 -11.45
N LEU A 43 -10.00 -28.09 -11.85
CA LEU A 43 -9.04 -28.80 -12.70
C LEU A 43 -8.54 -30.09 -12.05
N GLU A 44 -8.23 -30.07 -10.75
CA GLU A 44 -7.85 -31.26 -9.99
C GLU A 44 -8.95 -32.33 -9.96
N LYS A 45 -10.22 -31.91 -9.99
CA LYS A 45 -11.39 -32.80 -10.07
C LYS A 45 -11.74 -33.24 -11.49
N GLY A 46 -11.04 -32.71 -12.51
CA GLY A 46 -11.28 -32.99 -13.92
C GLY A 46 -12.41 -32.16 -14.56
N ASP A 47 -12.99 -31.19 -13.84
CA ASP A 47 -14.06 -30.32 -14.36
C ASP A 47 -13.47 -29.10 -15.07
N LYS A 48 -12.98 -29.34 -16.30
CA LYS A 48 -12.31 -28.33 -17.12
C LYS A 48 -13.25 -27.24 -17.60
N GLU A 49 -14.50 -27.59 -17.90
CA GLU A 49 -15.49 -26.64 -18.42
C GLU A 49 -15.82 -25.59 -17.37
N GLN A 50 -16.10 -26.01 -16.13
CA GLN A 50 -16.37 -25.07 -15.05
C GLN A 50 -15.12 -24.27 -14.67
N ALA A 51 -13.93 -24.88 -14.70
CA ALA A 51 -12.68 -24.16 -14.45
C ALA A 51 -12.45 -23.04 -15.49
N MET A 52 -12.67 -23.32 -16.78
CA MET A 52 -12.56 -22.32 -17.84
C MET A 52 -13.58 -21.20 -17.65
N ALA A 53 -14.84 -21.53 -17.35
CA ALA A 53 -15.87 -20.53 -17.10
C ALA A 53 -15.50 -19.58 -15.94
N TRP A 54 -14.88 -20.09 -14.87
CA TRP A 54 -14.36 -19.25 -13.78
C TRP A 54 -13.22 -18.34 -14.23
N MET A 55 -12.28 -18.83 -15.05
CA MET A 55 -11.14 -18.05 -15.53
C MET A 55 -11.56 -16.99 -16.55
N GLU A 56 -12.46 -17.30 -17.47
CA GLU A 56 -12.97 -16.35 -18.47
C GLU A 56 -13.79 -15.24 -17.80
N GLY A 57 -14.60 -15.58 -16.79
CA GLY A 57 -15.36 -14.60 -16.00
C GLY A 57 -14.50 -13.61 -15.20
N LEU A 58 -13.19 -13.86 -15.05
CA LEU A 58 -12.27 -12.90 -14.42
C LEU A 58 -12.10 -11.63 -15.25
N PHE A 59 -12.10 -11.77 -16.57
CA PHE A 59 -11.86 -10.65 -17.47
C PHE A 59 -13.03 -9.67 -17.47
N ASP A 60 -14.24 -10.09 -17.06
CA ASP A 60 -15.38 -9.18 -16.87
C ASP A 60 -15.17 -8.18 -15.72
N TRP A 61 -14.24 -8.46 -14.81
CA TRP A 61 -13.91 -7.57 -13.68
C TRP A 61 -12.65 -6.75 -13.92
N ALA A 62 -11.86 -7.12 -14.92
CA ALA A 62 -10.72 -6.33 -15.36
C ALA A 62 -11.20 -5.25 -16.33
N GLU A 63 -10.73 -4.01 -16.15
CA GLU A 63 -10.97 -2.95 -17.13
C GLU A 63 -10.06 -3.08 -18.37
N GLU A 64 -9.03 -3.92 -18.32
CA GLU A 64 -8.07 -4.17 -19.39
C GLU A 64 -8.38 -5.46 -20.16
N ASP A 65 -8.25 -5.40 -21.50
CA ASP A 65 -8.36 -6.56 -22.40
C ASP A 65 -7.07 -7.38 -22.40
N LEU A 66 -6.77 -7.99 -21.25
CA LEU A 66 -5.57 -8.79 -21.04
C LEU A 66 -5.60 -10.10 -21.85
N LEU A 67 -6.78 -10.61 -22.17
CA LEU A 67 -6.93 -11.86 -22.92
C LEU A 67 -6.46 -11.70 -24.37
N SER A 68 -6.94 -10.67 -25.07
CA SER A 68 -6.51 -10.40 -26.45
C SER A 68 -5.02 -10.09 -26.55
N GLU A 69 -4.46 -9.42 -25.53
CA GLU A 69 -3.02 -9.15 -25.47
C GLU A 69 -2.22 -10.43 -25.24
N ALA A 70 -2.65 -11.30 -24.32
CA ALA A 70 -2.01 -12.59 -24.10
C ALA A 70 -2.04 -13.46 -25.37
N GLU A 71 -3.17 -13.50 -26.07
CA GLU A 71 -3.28 -14.19 -27.37
C GLU A 71 -2.30 -13.64 -28.41
N SER A 72 -2.14 -12.31 -28.47
CA SER A 72 -1.19 -11.66 -29.38
C SER A 72 0.28 -11.97 -29.03
N ASN A 73 0.55 -12.45 -27.81
CA ASN A 73 1.88 -12.84 -27.33
C ASN A 73 1.98 -14.36 -27.08
N SER A 74 1.13 -15.17 -27.70
CA SER A 74 1.06 -16.63 -27.45
C SER A 74 2.36 -17.39 -27.73
N ASP A 75 3.23 -16.85 -28.58
CA ASP A 75 4.52 -17.45 -28.93
C ASP A 75 5.54 -17.40 -27.77
N ASP A 76 5.38 -16.45 -26.83
CA ASP A 76 6.24 -16.29 -25.64
C ASP A 76 5.49 -15.59 -24.49
N LEU A 77 4.54 -16.32 -23.90
CA LEU A 77 3.74 -15.81 -22.77
C LEU A 77 4.61 -15.47 -21.56
N ASP A 78 5.60 -16.30 -21.25
CA ASP A 78 6.49 -16.08 -20.10
C ASP A 78 7.31 -14.80 -20.29
N GLY A 79 7.88 -14.57 -21.48
CA GLY A 79 8.60 -13.34 -21.80
C GLY A 79 7.71 -12.11 -21.74
N TRP A 80 6.46 -12.20 -22.23
CA TRP A 80 5.49 -11.11 -22.13
C TRP A 80 5.13 -10.77 -20.68
N VAL A 81 4.80 -11.78 -19.85
CA VAL A 81 4.49 -11.58 -18.42
C VAL A 81 5.69 -10.97 -17.70
N ASN A 82 6.89 -11.53 -17.87
CA ASN A 82 8.10 -11.03 -17.22
C ASN A 82 8.34 -9.56 -17.57
N LYS A 83 8.19 -9.20 -18.85
CA LYS A 83 8.34 -7.82 -19.31
C LYS A 83 7.32 -6.86 -18.69
N ARG A 84 6.06 -7.28 -18.53
CA ARG A 84 5.04 -6.48 -17.83
C ARG A 84 5.44 -6.25 -16.37
N MET A 85 5.99 -7.27 -15.72
CA MET A 85 6.41 -7.21 -14.32
C MET A 85 7.71 -6.43 -14.07
N GLU A 86 8.53 -6.14 -15.10
CA GLU A 86 9.74 -5.32 -14.95
C GLU A 86 9.47 -3.93 -14.36
N SER A 87 8.26 -3.42 -14.55
CA SER A 87 7.81 -2.11 -14.04
C SER A 87 7.16 -2.16 -12.66
N GLU A 88 7.17 -3.31 -11.99
CA GLU A 88 6.57 -3.48 -10.67
C GLU A 88 7.19 -2.50 -9.66
N VAL A 89 6.31 -1.78 -8.95
CA VAL A 89 6.69 -0.79 -7.96
C VAL A 89 6.55 -1.39 -6.58
N SER A 90 7.67 -1.52 -5.86
CA SER A 90 7.64 -1.96 -4.46
C SER A 90 6.89 -0.95 -3.58
N THR A 91 6.38 -1.39 -2.43
CA THR A 91 5.71 -0.52 -1.45
C THR A 91 6.58 0.68 -1.04
N ILE A 92 7.89 0.48 -0.90
CA ILE A 92 8.84 1.55 -0.57
C ILE A 92 8.87 2.58 -1.70
N LYS A 93 8.97 2.12 -2.95
CA LYS A 93 9.03 3.01 -4.11
C LYS A 93 7.72 3.75 -4.34
N ALA A 94 6.58 3.08 -4.14
CA ALA A 94 5.26 3.69 -4.21
C ALA A 94 5.11 4.81 -3.17
N LEU A 95 5.57 4.60 -1.94
CA LEU A 95 5.56 5.62 -0.90
C LEU A 95 6.42 6.84 -1.24
N GLU A 96 7.59 6.65 -1.85
CA GLU A 96 8.42 7.75 -2.34
C GLU A 96 7.70 8.60 -3.40
N ILE A 97 7.03 7.95 -4.35
CA ILE A 97 6.25 8.62 -5.40
C ILE A 97 5.09 9.39 -4.78
N ILE A 98 4.34 8.77 -3.87
CA ILE A 98 3.21 9.44 -3.20
C ILE A 98 3.69 10.69 -2.45
N ARG A 99 4.80 10.59 -1.70
CA ARG A 99 5.36 11.74 -0.97
C ARG A 99 5.85 12.86 -1.88
N SER A 100 6.42 12.54 -3.05
CA SER A 100 6.87 13.56 -4.00
C SER A 100 5.69 14.29 -4.66
N GLU A 101 4.54 13.63 -4.77
CA GLU A 101 3.30 14.19 -5.30
C GLU A 101 2.46 14.95 -4.26
N THR A 102 2.78 14.81 -2.96
CA THR A 102 2.10 15.51 -1.85
C THR A 102 3.07 16.30 -0.95
N PRO A 103 3.76 17.32 -1.51
CA PRO A 103 4.76 18.09 -0.78
C PRO A 103 4.20 18.92 0.38
N ALA A 104 2.96 19.42 0.31
CA ALA A 104 2.36 20.18 1.42
C ALA A 104 2.07 19.29 2.62
N VAL A 105 1.56 18.07 2.40
CA VAL A 105 1.36 17.05 3.44
C VAL A 105 2.69 16.69 4.10
N GLU A 106 3.74 16.44 3.31
CA GLU A 106 5.06 16.08 3.84
C GLU A 106 5.67 17.24 4.65
N LYS A 107 5.48 18.49 4.22
CA LYS A 107 5.91 19.68 4.97
C LYS A 107 5.22 19.78 6.33
N ILE A 108 3.91 19.54 6.41
CA ILE A 108 3.17 19.55 7.67
C ILE A 108 3.63 18.43 8.59
N LYS A 109 3.76 17.20 8.06
CA LYS A 109 4.29 16.05 8.81
C LYS A 109 5.64 16.38 9.45
N ASN A 110 6.60 16.86 8.66
CA ASN A 110 7.94 17.21 9.16
C ASN A 110 7.89 18.33 10.21
N SER A 111 6.98 19.31 10.04
CA SER A 111 6.80 20.39 11.01
C SER A 111 6.25 19.89 12.35
N LEU A 112 5.31 18.93 12.32
CA LEU A 112 4.76 18.31 13.53
C LEU A 112 5.80 17.44 14.25
N GLU A 113 6.61 16.67 13.50
CA GLU A 113 7.70 15.89 14.06
C GLU A 113 8.74 16.78 14.77
N GLU A 114 9.10 17.90 14.16
CA GLU A 114 10.03 18.86 14.73
C GLU A 114 9.47 19.54 15.98
N LEU A 115 8.18 19.91 15.98
CA LEU A 115 7.50 20.47 17.14
C LEU A 115 7.43 19.46 18.30
N ALA A 116 7.16 18.19 18.00
CA ALA A 116 7.12 17.13 19.00
C ALA A 116 8.49 16.95 19.68
N LYS A 117 9.59 16.98 18.91
CA LYS A 117 10.95 16.93 19.46
C LYS A 117 11.25 18.11 20.37
N LYS A 118 10.95 19.34 19.92
CA LYS A 118 11.17 20.56 20.72
C LYS A 118 10.36 20.55 22.02
N LEU A 119 9.12 20.08 21.97
CA LEU A 119 8.29 19.96 23.16
C LEU A 119 8.87 18.92 24.14
N ALA A 120 9.33 17.77 23.64
CA ALA A 120 9.97 16.75 24.45
C ALA A 120 11.25 17.29 25.13
N GLU A 121 12.06 18.07 24.41
CA GLU A 121 13.25 18.73 24.96
C GLU A 121 12.88 19.75 26.04
N TYR A 122 11.91 20.63 25.77
CA TYR A 122 11.47 21.67 26.70
C TYR A 122 10.95 21.07 28.03
N GLU A 123 10.18 19.99 27.94
CA GLU A 123 9.58 19.30 29.10
C GLU A 123 10.49 18.21 29.70
N ASN A 124 11.74 18.07 29.22
CA ASN A 124 12.68 17.01 29.61
C ASN A 124 12.11 15.58 29.50
N MET A 125 11.28 15.33 28.48
CA MET A 125 10.70 14.00 28.22
C MET A 125 11.70 13.08 27.54
N LYS A 126 11.69 11.80 27.93
CA LYS A 126 12.40 10.75 27.21
C LYS A 126 11.39 9.88 26.45
N PRO A 127 11.74 9.36 25.25
CA PRO A 127 10.93 8.34 24.59
C PRO A 127 10.75 7.16 25.54
N VAL A 128 9.51 6.68 25.66
CA VAL A 128 9.16 5.53 26.51
C VAL A 128 8.78 4.31 25.68
N ALA A 129 8.44 4.51 24.42
CA ALA A 129 8.06 3.49 23.47
C ALA A 129 8.20 4.03 22.03
N ILE A 130 7.95 3.16 21.06
CA ILE A 130 7.95 3.45 19.64
C ILE A 130 6.62 2.95 19.07
N TYR A 131 5.93 3.80 18.33
CA TYR A 131 4.79 3.42 17.51
C TYR A 131 5.27 3.10 16.10
N ASN A 132 4.99 1.89 15.61
CA ASN A 132 5.23 1.56 14.21
C ASN A 132 3.98 1.89 13.39
N ILE A 133 4.11 2.88 12.52
CA ILE A 133 3.02 3.38 11.68
C ILE A 133 2.61 2.32 10.65
N ALA A 134 3.51 1.42 10.27
CA ALA A 134 3.24 0.41 9.24
C ALA A 134 2.22 -0.66 9.69
N ASP A 135 2.26 -1.07 10.96
CA ASP A 135 1.38 -2.11 11.51
C ASP A 135 0.46 -1.59 12.63
N GLY A 136 0.65 -0.36 13.10
CA GLY A 136 -0.12 0.24 14.19
C GLY A 136 0.24 -0.28 15.58
N GLU A 137 1.35 -1.01 15.73
CA GLU A 137 1.76 -1.59 17.02
C GLU A 137 2.71 -0.68 17.80
N VAL A 138 2.73 -0.86 19.13
CA VAL A 138 3.62 -0.14 20.05
C VAL A 138 4.66 -1.08 20.63
N TYR A 139 5.92 -0.68 20.53
CA TYR A 139 7.09 -1.45 20.98
C TYR A 139 7.87 -0.66 22.04
N LYS A 140 8.56 -1.36 22.96
CA LYS A 140 9.41 -0.68 23.94
C LYS A 140 10.73 -0.23 23.32
N SER A 141 11.23 -0.97 22.35
CA SER A 141 12.48 -0.73 21.64
C SER A 141 12.37 -1.15 20.17
N ILE A 142 13.24 -0.60 19.32
CA ILE A 142 13.36 -1.03 17.92
C ILE A 142 13.78 -2.49 17.82
N HIS A 143 14.49 -3.01 18.82
CA HIS A 143 14.90 -4.42 18.90
C HIS A 143 13.74 -5.38 19.17
N ASP A 144 12.57 -4.87 19.58
CA ASP A 144 11.37 -5.68 19.79
C ASP A 144 10.55 -5.84 18.49
N ILE A 145 10.94 -5.15 17.42
CA ILE A 145 10.30 -5.24 16.10
C ILE A 145 10.91 -6.44 15.37
N GLY A 146 10.07 -7.41 14.99
CA GLY A 146 10.54 -8.59 14.26
C GLY A 146 11.12 -8.23 12.88
N ASP A 147 12.13 -8.99 12.45
CA ASP A 147 12.92 -8.75 11.22
C ASP A 147 12.08 -8.68 9.93
N ASN A 148 10.86 -9.23 9.94
CA ASN A 148 9.96 -9.29 8.78
C ASN A 148 8.98 -8.11 8.71
N LYS A 149 9.04 -7.14 9.63
CA LYS A 149 8.10 -6.01 9.67
C LYS A 149 8.67 -4.77 8.96
N SER A 150 7.82 -4.06 8.23
CA SER A 150 8.17 -2.73 7.73
C SER A 150 8.33 -1.76 8.90
N ILE A 151 9.40 -0.95 8.86
CA ILE A 151 9.82 -0.08 9.97
C ILE A 151 9.50 1.37 9.60
N LEU A 152 8.41 1.91 10.15
CA LEU A 152 8.04 3.33 10.07
C LEU A 152 7.77 3.86 11.47
N LEU A 153 8.75 4.49 12.10
CA LEU A 153 8.76 4.68 13.55
C LEU A 153 8.42 6.11 13.97
N ALA A 154 7.53 6.24 14.95
CA ALA A 154 7.29 7.47 15.69
C ALA A 154 7.60 7.26 17.19
N PRO A 155 8.51 8.03 17.80
CA PRO A 155 8.78 7.93 19.24
C PRO A 155 7.56 8.40 20.04
N LEU A 156 7.22 7.65 21.07
CA LEU A 156 6.17 8.01 22.03
C LEU A 156 6.79 8.59 23.29
N TYR A 157 6.32 9.76 23.69
CA TYR A 157 6.76 10.46 24.90
C TYR A 157 5.67 10.39 25.96
N ARG A 158 6.05 10.19 27.22
CA ARG A 158 5.13 10.32 28.36
C ARG A 158 5.27 11.71 28.97
N HIS A 159 4.15 12.39 29.14
CA HIS A 159 4.12 13.69 29.80
C HIS A 159 4.55 13.54 31.28
N PRO A 160 5.46 14.37 31.82
CA PRO A 160 6.00 14.21 33.18
C PRO A 160 4.93 14.25 34.28
N ASN A 161 3.85 15.00 34.04
CA ASN A 161 2.77 15.26 35.00
C ASN A 161 1.49 14.42 34.78
N LYS A 162 1.55 13.31 34.02
CA LYS A 162 0.43 12.36 33.81
C LYS A 162 0.92 10.90 33.78
#